data_AF-A0A3D3S5G1-F1
#
_entry.id   AF-A0A3D3S5G1-F1
#
_cell.length_a   1.000
_cell.length_b   1.000
_cell.length_c   1.000
_cell.angle_alpha   90.00
_cell.angle_beta   90.00
_cell.angle_gamma   90.00
#
_symmetry.space_group_name_H-M   'P 1'
#
loop_
_entity.id
_entity.type
_entity.pdbx_description
1 polymer ?
#
loop_
_entity_poly.entity_id
_entity_poly.type
_entity_poly.pdbx_seq_one_letter_code
_entity_poly.pdbx_strand_id
1 'polypeptide(L)' 'MSANELAGQKTGVELSALKAEARNLNFYYGDMQALKGVSLPVAERRVTALIGPSGCGKST' A
#
# COMPACT_ATOMS: atom_id res chain seq x y z
N MET A 1 40.55 -9.57 19.87
CA MET A 1 40.93 -8.83 18.66
C MET A 1 39.94 -9.28 17.59
N SER A 2 38.80 -8.62 17.36
CA SER A 2 38.64 -7.38 16.55
C SER A 2 39.42 -7.50 15.25
N ALA A 3 38.84 -7.44 14.04
CA ALA A 3 37.75 -6.59 13.53
C ALA A 3 36.92 -7.36 12.44
N ASN A 4 35.61 -7.12 12.26
CA ASN A 4 35.02 -6.14 11.31
C ASN A 4 35.71 -6.15 9.93
N GLU A 5 35.09 -6.19 8.76
CA GLU A 5 33.84 -5.57 8.31
C GLU A 5 33.70 -5.95 6.82
N LEU A 6 32.51 -6.37 6.38
CA LEU A 6 32.01 -6.06 5.04
C LEU A 6 30.50 -6.18 5.10
N ALA A 7 29.91 -5.13 5.67
CA ALA A 7 28.52 -4.76 5.42
C ALA A 7 28.38 -4.47 3.91
N GLY A 8 28.15 -5.53 3.14
CA GLY A 8 27.66 -5.41 1.77
C GLY A 8 26.30 -4.72 1.82
N GLN A 9 26.20 -3.60 1.12
CA GLN A 9 25.04 -2.73 1.01
C GLN A 9 23.72 -3.51 0.99
N LYS A 10 22.84 -3.24 1.97
CA LYS A 10 21.44 -3.66 1.91
C LYS A 10 20.83 -3.01 0.66
N THR A 11 20.68 -3.76 -0.42
CA THR A 11 19.84 -3.39 -1.57
C THR A 11 18.41 -3.25 -1.07
N GLY A 12 18.06 -2.02 -0.69
CA GLY A 12 16.83 -1.66 -0.03
C GLY A 12 15.64 -1.71 -0.97
N VAL A 13 15.01 -2.88 -1.05
CA VAL A 13 13.56 -3.01 -0.89
C VAL A 13 13.37 -4.22 0.02
N GLU A 14 13.27 -3.96 1.33
CA GLU A 14 12.77 -4.98 2.26
C GLU A 14 11.42 -5.44 1.70
N LEU A 15 11.22 -6.76 1.54
CA LEU A 15 9.93 -7.34 1.14
C LEU A 15 8.94 -7.06 2.28
N SER A 16 8.46 -5.82 2.32
CA SER A 16 7.65 -5.31 3.42
C SER A 16 6.42 -6.20 3.48
N ALA A 17 6.33 -7.00 4.54
CA ALA A 17 5.23 -7.93 4.71
C ALA A 17 3.90 -7.21 4.49
N LEU A 18 2.98 -7.80 3.73
CA LEU A 18 1.68 -7.19 3.53
C LEU A 18 0.92 -7.21 4.85
N LYS A 19 0.47 -6.04 5.29
CA LYS A 19 -0.37 -5.89 6.48
C LYS A 19 -1.84 -6.04 6.17
N ALA A 20 -2.26 -5.51 5.03
CA ALA A 20 -3.62 -5.61 4.51
C ALA A 20 -3.60 -5.50 2.99
N GLU A 21 -4.68 -5.92 2.34
CA GLU A 21 -4.81 -5.84 0.89
C GLU A 21 -6.28 -5.76 0.48
N ALA A 22 -6.58 -4.86 -0.46
CA ALA A 22 -7.81 -4.89 -1.24
C ALA A 22 -7.50 -5.47 -2.62
N ARG A 23 -8.29 -6.44 -3.09
CA ARG A 23 -8.14 -7.08 -4.41
C ARG A 23 -9.40 -6.88 -5.23
N ASN A 24 -9.25 -6.27 -6.40
CA ASN A 24 -10.35 -6.01 -7.35
C ASN A 24 -11.63 -5.47 -6.69
N LEU A 25 -11.45 -4.49 -5.80
CA LEU A 25 -12.53 -3.89 -5.02
C LEU A 25 -13.45 -3.09 -5.94
N ASN A 26 -14.72 -3.47 -5.93
CA ASN A 26 -15.82 -2.72 -6.55
C ASN A 26 -16.76 -2.28 -5.44
N PHE A 27 -17.02 -0.98 -5.36
CA PHE A 27 -17.84 -0.40 -4.29
C PHE A 27 -18.90 0.54 -4.87
N TYR A 28 -20.11 0.46 -4.31
CA TYR A 28 -21.31 1.13 -4.83
C TYR A 28 -22.05 1.84 -3.69
N TYR A 29 -22.52 3.06 -3.98
CA TYR A 29 -23.53 3.74 -3.18
C TYR A 29 -24.85 3.73 -3.93
N GLY A 30 -25.75 2.83 -3.53
CA GLY A 30 -26.96 2.55 -4.31
C GLY A 30 -26.59 2.15 -5.73
N ASP A 31 -27.11 2.87 -6.71
CA ASP A 31 -26.87 2.59 -8.14
C ASP A 31 -25.54 3.18 -8.66
N MET A 32 -24.86 4.04 -7.87
CA MET A 32 -23.62 4.68 -8.29
C MET A 32 -22.40 3.85 -7.88
N GLN A 33 -21.59 3.43 -8.86
CA GLN A 33 -20.31 2.80 -8.60
C GLN A 33 -19.22 3.83 -8.24
N ALA A 34 -18.82 3.87 -6.98
CA ALA A 34 -17.80 4.78 -6.48
C ALA A 34 -16.37 4.26 -6.67
N LEU A 35 -16.11 2.96 -6.49
CA LEU A 35 -14.82 2.33 -6.76
C LEU A 35 -14.95 1.25 -7.83
N LYS A 36 -14.03 1.27 -8.80
CA LYS A 36 -14.05 0.40 -9.99
C LYS A 36 -12.78 -0.45 -10.04
N GLY A 37 -12.88 -1.71 -9.60
CA GLY A 37 -11.81 -2.71 -9.69
C GLY A 37 -10.49 -2.32 -9.02
N VAL A 38 -10.53 -1.64 -7.87
CA VAL A 38 -9.34 -1.12 -7.20
C VAL A 38 -8.58 -2.24 -6.48
N SER A 39 -7.29 -2.38 -6.77
CA SER A 39 -6.40 -3.29 -6.01
C SER A 39 -5.33 -2.47 -5.29
N LEU A 40 -5.23 -2.62 -3.98
CA LEU A 40 -4.36 -1.81 -3.13
C LEU A 40 -3.69 -2.67 -2.04
N PRO A 41 -2.38 -2.95 -2.16
CA PRO A 41 -1.60 -3.53 -1.09
C PRO A 41 -1.18 -2.48 -0.05
N VAL A 42 -1.36 -2.81 1.24
CA VAL A 42 -0.88 -2.01 2.38
C VAL A 42 0.25 -2.78 3.04
N ALA A 43 1.46 -2.21 2.96
CA ALA A 43 2.63 -2.82 3.59
C ALA A 43 2.68 -2.56 5.10
N GLU A 44 3.29 -3.49 5.83
CA GLU A 44 3.59 -3.37 7.24
C GLU A 44 4.59 -2.23 7.49
N ARG A 45 4.36 -1.48 8.58
CA ARG A 45 5.21 -0.38 9.05
C ARG A 45 5.48 0.72 8.00
N ARG A 46 4.61 0.84 6.99
CA ARG A 46 4.71 1.87 5.96
C ARG A 46 3.50 2.80 5.99
N VAL A 47 3.78 4.11 6.06
CA VAL A 47 2.74 5.13 5.87
C VAL A 47 2.32 5.11 4.40
N THR A 48 1.02 4.98 4.16
CA THR A 48 0.43 5.00 2.82
C THR A 48 -0.62 6.10 2.79
N ALA A 49 -0.52 7.02 1.83
CA ALA A 49 -1.47 8.12 1.66
C ALA A 49 -2.39 7.84 0.45
N LEU A 50 -3.69 8.06 0.63
CA LEU A 50 -4.68 8.05 -0.45
C LEU A 50 -4.97 9.50 -0.86
N ILE A 51 -4.57 9.89 -2.07
CA ILE A 51 -4.68 11.27 -2.57
C ILE A 51 -5.51 11.30 -3.85
N GLY A 52 -6.31 12.35 -4.02
CA GLY A 52 -7.14 12.56 -5.19
C GLY A 52 -8.15 13.71 -5.00
N PRO A 53 -8.80 14.19 -6.08
CA PRO A 53 -9.74 15.30 -6.03
C PRO A 53 -10.98 15.00 -5.19
N SER A 54 -11.77 16.02 -4.84
CA SER A 54 -13.04 15.83 -4.12
C SER A 54 -13.97 14.89 -4.87
N GLY A 55 -14.60 13.95 -4.15
CA GLY A 55 -15.52 12.97 -4.74
C GLY A 55 -14.87 11.73 -5.38
N CYS A 56 -13.54 11.58 -5.35
CA CYS A 56 -12.87 10.42 -5.97
C CYS A 56 -12.90 9.12 -5.16
N GLY A 57 -13.67 9.05 -4.07
CA GLY A 57 -13.84 7.82 -3.27
C GLY A 57 -12.69 7.49 -2.31
N LYS A 58 -12.03 8.48 -1.69
CA LYS A 58 -10.94 8.23 -0.70
C LYS A 58 -11.45 7.73 0.66
N SER A 59 -12.55 8.32 1.13
CA SER A 59 -13.16 8.02 2.44
C SER A 59 -14.29 6.99 2.33
N THR A 60 -14.60 6.63 1.09
CA THR A 60 -15.66 5.73 0.65
C THR A 60 -15.08 4.34 0.51
#